data_AF-A0A2D8GMX0-F1
#
_entry.id   AF-A0A2D8GMX0-F1
#
_cell.length_a   1.000
_cell.length_b   1.000
_cell.length_c   1.000
_cell.angle_alpha   90.00
_cell.angle_beta   90.00
_cell.angle_gamma   90.00
#
_symmetry.space_group_name_H-M   'P 1'
#
loop_
_entity.id
_entity.type
_entity.pdbx_description
1 polymer ?
#
loop_
_entity_poly.entity_id
_entity_poly.type
_entity_poly.pdbx_seq_one_letter_code
_entity_poly.pdbx_strand_id
1 'polypeptide(L)'
;MFKFSGATDKDPLTSYYPERLKKWETGSTPFPLVNALMHELTHTGYMSNRGRQIVASCCVNELQLDWRYGANFLEKHLIDYDVASNWGNWQSIAGVAPDGKVKHFDLKKQTALFDPDKKFIRKWKGESGALNMDSVDIADWPI
;
A
#
# COMPACT_ATOMS: atom_id res chain seq x y z
N MET A 1 21.42 5.15 11.07
CA MET A 1 20.99 6.56 10.93
C MET A 1 19.52 6.57 10.51
N PHE A 2 18.63 6.05 11.35
CA PHE A 2 17.18 6.00 11.09
C PHE A 2 16.48 6.29 12.42
N LYS A 3 16.07 7.54 12.63
CA LYS A 3 15.26 7.91 13.80
C LYS A 3 13.80 7.56 13.50
N PHE A 4 13.09 7.18 14.55
CA PHE A 4 11.66 6.85 14.52
C PHE A 4 10.80 8.05 14.09
N SER A 5 11.25 9.26 14.41
CA SER A 5 10.64 10.51 13.95
C SER A 5 11.27 11.00 12.65
N GLY A 6 10.42 11.46 11.73
CA GLY A 6 10.84 12.25 10.56
C GLY A 6 11.26 13.67 10.97
N ALA A 7 11.44 14.56 9.98
CA ALA A 7 11.76 15.97 10.25
C ALA A 7 10.55 16.79 10.75
N THR A 8 9.38 16.16 10.89
CA THR A 8 8.12 16.74 11.33
C THR A 8 7.71 16.19 12.70
N ASP A 9 7.10 17.06 13.52
CA ASP A 9 6.66 16.81 14.89
C ASP A 9 5.36 15.98 14.98
N LYS A 10 5.12 15.10 14.00
CA LYS A 10 3.96 14.21 13.95
C LYS A 10 4.42 12.77 14.05
N ASP A 11 3.88 12.05 15.02
CA ASP A 11 4.13 10.62 15.15
C ASP A 11 3.57 9.87 13.92
N PRO A 12 4.38 9.03 13.25
CA PRO A 12 3.88 8.19 12.17
C PRO A 12 2.87 7.18 12.70
N LEU A 13 1.96 6.74 11.83
CA LEU A 13 1.12 5.58 12.12
C LEU A 13 2.01 4.36 12.42
N THR A 14 1.89 3.83 13.64
CA THR A 14 2.58 2.60 14.08
C THR A 14 1.63 1.42 14.29
N SER A 15 0.39 1.55 13.83
CA SER A 15 -0.63 0.53 14.00
C SER A 15 -0.27 -0.72 13.19
N TYR A 16 -0.33 -1.87 13.85
CA TYR A 16 -0.12 -3.18 13.23
C TYR A 16 -1.44 -3.96 13.25
N TYR A 17 -2.05 -4.09 12.08
CA TYR A 17 -3.24 -4.92 11.88
C TYR A 17 -2.87 -6.12 11.00
N PRO A 18 -2.61 -7.31 11.58
CA PRO A 18 -2.05 -8.45 10.86
C PRO A 18 -2.97 -8.91 9.72
N GLU A 19 -4.29 -8.89 9.91
CA GLU A 19 -5.24 -9.25 8.86
C GLU A 19 -5.23 -8.28 7.68
N ARG A 20 -5.25 -6.97 7.95
CA ARG A 20 -5.22 -5.94 6.90
C ARG A 20 -3.91 -6.01 6.13
N LEU A 21 -2.79 -6.15 6.84
CA LEU A 21 -1.48 -6.32 6.21
C LEU A 21 -1.49 -7.56 5.32
N LYS A 22 -1.96 -8.70 5.83
CA LYS A 22 -2.01 -9.94 5.06
C LYS A 22 -2.87 -9.79 3.80
N LYS A 23 -4.06 -9.20 3.93
CA LYS A 23 -4.97 -8.96 2.79
C LYS A 23 -4.34 -8.02 1.75
N TRP A 24 -3.56 -7.04 2.18
CA TRP A 24 -2.82 -6.16 1.28
C TRP A 24 -1.70 -6.91 0.55
N GLU A 25 -0.86 -7.64 1.29
CA GLU A 25 0.24 -8.45 0.72
C GLU A 25 -0.27 -9.50 -0.28
N THR A 26 -1.42 -10.13 -0.01
CA THR A 26 -2.01 -11.14 -0.89
C THR A 26 -2.91 -10.57 -1.98
N GLY A 27 -3.11 -9.25 -2.05
CA GLY A 27 -3.98 -8.64 -3.05
C GLY A 27 -5.45 -9.04 -2.92
N SER A 28 -5.96 -9.17 -1.70
CA SER A 28 -7.35 -9.57 -1.41
C SER A 28 -8.14 -8.49 -0.66
N THR A 29 -7.82 -7.22 -0.93
CA THR A 29 -8.49 -6.05 -0.32
C THR A 29 -9.79 -5.70 -1.05
N PRO A 30 -10.63 -4.80 -0.51
CA PRO A 30 -11.79 -4.26 -1.25
C PRO A 30 -11.43 -3.41 -2.47
N PHE A 31 -10.13 -3.18 -2.77
CA PHE A 31 -9.66 -2.25 -3.78
C PHE A 31 -9.06 -2.99 -5.00
N PRO A 32 -9.81 -3.16 -6.11
CA PRO A 32 -9.40 -4.07 -7.18
C PRO A 32 -8.12 -3.66 -7.90
N LEU A 33 -7.89 -2.35 -8.07
CA LEU A 33 -6.65 -1.86 -8.68
C LEU A 33 -5.42 -2.19 -7.83
N VAL A 34 -5.54 -2.04 -6.50
CA VAL A 34 -4.45 -2.36 -5.57
C VAL A 34 -4.17 -3.86 -5.63
N ASN A 35 -5.22 -4.69 -5.58
CA ASN A 35 -5.09 -6.15 -5.69
C ASN A 35 -4.37 -6.56 -6.97
N ALA A 36 -4.76 -5.99 -8.12
CA ALA A 36 -4.13 -6.24 -9.40
C ALA A 36 -2.64 -5.87 -9.42
N LEU A 37 -2.27 -4.74 -8.80
CA LEU A 37 -0.87 -4.31 -8.67
C LEU A 37 -0.08 -5.27 -7.77
N MET A 38 -0.65 -5.70 -6.64
CA MET A 38 0.01 -6.65 -5.74
C MET A 38 0.21 -8.01 -6.40
N HIS A 39 -0.75 -8.46 -7.21
CA HIS A 39 -0.61 -9.66 -8.03
C HIS A 39 0.46 -9.47 -9.12
N GLU A 40 0.50 -8.35 -9.84
CA GLU A 40 1.55 -8.06 -10.81
C GLU A 40 2.95 -8.13 -10.17
N LEU A 41 3.13 -7.48 -9.01
CA LEU A 41 4.39 -7.45 -8.28
C LEU A 41 4.83 -8.85 -7.87
N THR A 42 3.94 -9.64 -7.27
CA THR A 42 4.29 -10.99 -6.79
C THR A 42 4.57 -11.98 -7.92
N HIS A 43 3.96 -11.79 -9.10
CA HIS A 43 4.17 -12.69 -10.25
C HIS A 43 5.35 -12.29 -11.13
N THR A 44 5.69 -11.00 -11.21
CA THR A 44 6.70 -10.49 -12.15
C THR A 44 7.92 -9.89 -11.48
N GLY A 45 7.82 -9.55 -10.19
CA GLY A 45 8.82 -8.76 -9.48
C GLY A 45 8.90 -7.30 -9.95
N TYR A 46 7.95 -6.83 -10.75
CA TYR A 46 7.90 -5.47 -11.24
C TYR A 46 6.58 -4.79 -10.85
N MET A 47 6.66 -3.49 -10.59
CA MET A 47 5.49 -2.62 -10.46
C MET A 47 5.82 -1.24 -11.00
N SER A 48 4.93 -0.68 -11.82
CA SER A 48 5.07 0.69 -12.32
C SER A 48 5.23 1.70 -11.19
N ASN A 49 5.97 2.80 -11.42
CA ASN A 49 6.14 3.86 -10.41
C ASN A 49 4.79 4.40 -9.90
N ARG A 50 3.82 4.56 -10.81
CA ARG A 50 2.46 4.96 -10.43
C ARG A 50 1.78 3.89 -9.56
N GLY A 51 1.94 2.62 -9.90
CA GLY A 51 1.47 1.49 -9.10
C GLY A 51 2.03 1.55 -7.67
N ARG A 52 3.33 1.78 -7.51
CA ARG A 52 4.00 1.89 -6.20
C ARG A 52 3.37 2.98 -5.33
N GLN A 53 3.06 4.13 -5.92
CA GLN A 53 2.38 5.22 -5.21
C GLN A 53 0.96 4.84 -4.78
N ILE A 54 0.21 4.15 -5.65
CA ILE A 54 -1.16 3.71 -5.39
C ILE A 54 -1.21 2.70 -4.25
N VAL A 55 -0.38 1.65 -4.29
CA VAL A 55 -0.36 0.61 -3.25
C VAL A 55 0.12 1.15 -1.91
N ALA A 56 1.11 2.05 -1.92
CA ALA A 56 1.60 2.69 -0.71
C ALA A 56 0.53 3.62 -0.09
N SER A 57 -0.20 4.38 -0.92
CA SER A 57 -1.28 5.23 -0.44
C SER A 57 -2.43 4.44 0.14
N CYS A 58 -2.78 3.29 -0.45
CA CYS A 58 -3.76 2.37 0.12
C CYS A 58 -3.30 1.84 1.49
N CYS A 59 -2.05 1.36 1.58
CA CYS A 59 -1.48 0.83 2.82
C CYS A 59 -1.55 1.85 3.98
N VAL A 60 -1.16 3.10 3.71
CA VAL A 60 -1.13 4.16 4.74
C VAL A 60 -2.52 4.72 5.03
N ASN A 61 -3.29 5.10 4.01
CA ASN A 61 -4.49 5.92 4.20
C ASN A 61 -5.76 5.08 4.37
N GLU A 62 -5.91 3.99 3.62
CA GLU A 62 -7.11 3.15 3.66
C GLU A 62 -7.00 2.06 4.72
N LEU A 63 -5.83 1.43 4.84
CA LEU A 63 -5.61 0.33 5.80
C LEU A 63 -5.08 0.81 7.15
N GLN A 64 -4.59 2.05 7.23
CA GLN A 64 -3.98 2.65 8.43
C GLN A 64 -2.84 1.80 9.00
N LEU A 65 -2.07 1.16 8.12
CA LEU A 65 -0.93 0.33 8.49
C LEU A 65 0.34 1.18 8.62
N ASP A 66 1.25 0.72 9.45
CA ASP A 66 2.62 1.24 9.46
C ASP A 66 3.30 1.01 8.10
N TRP A 67 3.65 2.13 7.47
CA TRP A 67 4.22 2.19 6.13
C TRP A 67 5.52 1.39 5.97
N ARG A 68 6.25 1.14 7.05
CA ARG A 68 7.52 0.38 7.04
C ARG A 68 7.30 -1.08 6.67
N TYR A 69 6.17 -1.66 7.05
CA TYR A 69 5.82 -3.03 6.64
C TYR A 69 5.59 -3.09 5.13
N GLY A 70 4.88 -2.11 4.58
CA GLY A 70 4.68 -1.99 3.13
C GLY A 70 5.98 -1.75 2.36
N ALA A 71 6.87 -0.89 2.88
CA ALA A 71 8.16 -0.61 2.26
C ALA A 71 9.06 -1.85 2.22
N ASN A 72 9.11 -2.62 3.32
CA ASN A 72 9.83 -3.89 3.41
C ASN A 72 9.23 -4.96 2.48
N PHE A 73 7.90 -4.99 2.32
CA PHE A 73 7.26 -5.92 1.39
C PHE A 73 7.67 -5.64 -0.06
N LEU A 74 7.66 -4.36 -0.47
CA LEU A 74 8.13 -3.96 -1.81
C LEU A 74 9.61 -4.26 -2.01
N GLU A 75 10.44 -4.02 -1.01
CA GLU A 75 11.88 -4.35 -1.04
C GLU A 75 12.14 -5.83 -1.33
N LYS A 76 11.34 -6.73 -0.77
CA LYS A 76 11.47 -8.18 -0.99
C LYS A 76 11.08 -8.64 -2.40
N HIS A 77 10.20 -7.91 -3.09
CA HIS A 77 9.60 -8.38 -4.34
C HIS A 77 10.07 -7.59 -5.58
N LEU A 78 10.52 -6.35 -5.42
CA LEU A 78 10.97 -5.54 -6.56
C LEU A 78 12.34 -6.01 -7.06
N ILE A 79 12.39 -6.45 -8.31
CA ILE A 79 13.65 -6.81 -8.99
C ILE A 79 14.52 -5.58 -9.23
N ASP A 80 13.88 -4.42 -9.45
CA ASP A 80 14.54 -3.13 -9.67
C ASP A 80 14.61 -2.29 -8.39
N TYR A 81 14.71 -2.96 -7.23
CA TYR A 81 14.74 -2.28 -5.95
C TYR A 81 15.92 -1.29 -5.87
N ASP A 82 15.58 -0.03 -5.60
CA ASP A 82 16.51 1.02 -5.20
C ASP A 82 16.06 1.58 -3.85
N VAL A 83 16.97 1.55 -2.87
CA VAL A 83 16.68 1.94 -1.49
C VAL A 83 16.21 3.38 -1.40
N ALA A 84 16.86 4.30 -2.09
CA ALA A 84 16.54 5.73 -2.04
C ALA A 84 15.16 6.00 -2.64
N SER A 85 14.89 5.43 -3.80
CA SER A 85 13.63 5.59 -4.52
C SER A 85 12.46 4.93 -3.79
N ASN A 86 12.62 3.72 -3.26
CA ASN A 86 11.55 3.03 -2.54
C ASN A 86 11.24 3.77 -1.23
N TRP A 87 12.22 3.89 -0.33
CA TRP A 87 12.00 4.47 0.99
C TRP A 87 11.63 5.96 0.92
N GLY A 88 12.16 6.71 -0.04
CA GLY A 88 11.78 8.11 -0.25
C GLY A 88 10.32 8.28 -0.67
N ASN A 89 9.82 7.43 -1.60
CA ASN A 89 8.42 7.46 -2.01
C ASN A 89 7.48 7.11 -0.85
N TRP A 90 7.82 6.07 -0.07
CA TRP A 90 7.04 5.68 1.11
C TRP A 90 7.01 6.77 2.17
N GLN A 91 8.14 7.42 2.47
CA GLN A 91 8.21 8.54 3.41
C GLN A 91 7.33 9.72 2.98
N SER A 92 7.33 10.04 1.67
CA SER A 92 6.49 11.11 1.13
C SER A 92 4.99 10.78 1.22
N ILE A 93 4.60 9.52 1.04
CA ILE A 93 3.20 9.11 1.16
C ILE A 93 2.75 9.11 2.62
N ALA A 94 3.60 8.61 3.52
CA ALA A 94 3.35 8.57 4.96
C ALA A 94 3.43 9.95 5.64
N GLY A 95 3.83 11.00 4.93
CA GLY A 95 3.95 12.36 5.47
C GLY A 95 5.09 12.54 6.48
N VAL A 96 6.03 11.60 6.53
CA VAL A 96 7.25 11.67 7.36
C VAL A 96 8.45 12.25 6.62
N ALA A 97 8.28 12.52 5.32
CA ALA A 97 9.26 13.26 4.53
C ALA A 97 9.40 14.71 5.04
N PRO A 98 10.52 15.40 4.73
CA PRO A 98 10.77 16.75 5.22
C PRO A 98 9.72 17.80 4.88
N ASP A 99 8.92 17.58 3.83
CA ASP A 99 7.81 18.45 3.44
C ASP A 99 6.53 18.24 4.30
N GLY A 100 6.47 17.17 5.10
CA GLY A 100 5.42 16.92 6.11
C GLY A 100 4.02 16.64 5.55
N LYS A 101 3.88 16.49 4.23
CA LYS A 101 2.58 16.37 3.56
C LYS A 101 2.23 14.92 3.29
N VAL A 102 1.18 14.42 3.94
CA VAL A 102 0.58 13.12 3.62
C VAL A 102 -0.05 13.18 2.23
N LYS A 103 0.29 12.23 1.36
CA LYS A 103 -0.29 12.11 0.02
C LYS A 103 -1.33 11.00 -0.01
N HIS A 104 -2.59 11.38 -0.23
CA HIS A 104 -3.70 10.44 -0.40
C HIS A 104 -4.14 10.40 -1.86
N PHE A 105 -4.07 9.21 -2.46
CA PHE A 105 -4.56 8.95 -3.81
C PHE A 105 -5.94 8.35 -3.75
N ASP A 106 -6.92 9.04 -4.34
CA ASP A 106 -8.27 8.51 -4.53
C ASP A 106 -8.24 7.32 -5.50
N LEU A 107 -8.34 6.11 -4.95
CA LEU A 107 -8.19 4.85 -5.69
C LEU A 107 -9.23 4.70 -6.81
N LYS A 108 -10.44 5.26 -6.64
CA LYS A 108 -11.48 5.23 -7.68
C LYS A 108 -11.08 6.11 -8.86
N LYS A 109 -10.59 7.33 -8.58
CA LYS A 109 -10.04 8.23 -9.63
C LYS A 109 -8.83 7.63 -10.31
N GLN A 110 -7.94 6.98 -9.55
CA GLN A 110 -6.78 6.28 -10.13
C GLN A 110 -7.20 5.16 -11.07
N THR A 111 -8.19 4.36 -10.67
CA THR A 111 -8.75 3.29 -11.51
C THR A 111 -9.37 3.87 -12.79
N ALA A 112 -10.18 4.92 -12.68
CA ALA A 112 -10.80 5.54 -13.85
C ALA A 112 -9.77 6.14 -14.83
N LEU A 113 -8.65 6.66 -14.32
CA LEU A 113 -7.62 7.29 -15.15
C LEU A 113 -6.68 6.28 -15.81
N PHE A 114 -6.26 5.24 -15.07
CA PHE A 114 -5.21 4.32 -15.51
C PHE A 114 -5.73 2.96 -16.00
N ASP A 115 -6.96 2.59 -15.65
CA ASP A 115 -7.60 1.36 -16.12
C ASP A 115 -9.12 1.55 -16.34
N PRO A 116 -9.53 2.49 -17.23
CA PRO A 116 -10.95 2.82 -17.44
C PRO A 116 -11.77 1.60 -17.87
N ASP A 117 -11.18 0.71 -18.68
CA ASP A 117 -11.83 -0.51 -19.18
C ASP A 117 -11.70 -1.70 -18.22
N LYS A 118 -11.04 -1.54 -17.06
CA LYS A 118 -10.70 -2.62 -16.11
C LYS A 118 -9.90 -3.78 -16.73
N LYS A 119 -9.16 -3.52 -17.82
CA LYS A 119 -8.35 -4.53 -18.53
C LYS A 119 -7.19 -5.00 -17.67
N PHE A 120 -6.52 -4.08 -16.97
CA PHE A 120 -5.41 -4.40 -16.08
C PHE A 120 -5.90 -5.19 -14.87
N ILE A 121 -6.99 -4.75 -14.25
CA ILE A 121 -7.63 -5.43 -13.12
C ILE A 121 -8.01 -6.86 -13.48
N ARG A 122 -8.65 -7.08 -14.64
CA ARG A 122 -9.00 -8.43 -15.11
C ARG A 122 -7.78 -9.29 -15.40
N LYS A 123 -6.78 -8.74 -16.10
CA LYS A 123 -5.54 -9.45 -16.43
C LYS A 123 -4.86 -10.02 -15.18
N TRP A 124 -4.79 -9.22 -14.13
CA TRP A 124 -4.15 -9.59 -12.86
C TRP A 124 -5.12 -10.08 -11.80
N LYS A 125 -6.37 -10.43 -12.15
CA LYS A 125 -7.38 -11.00 -11.24
C LYS A 125 -7.59 -10.19 -9.95
N GLY A 126 -7.58 -8.85 -10.04
CA GLY A 126 -7.75 -7.97 -8.88
C GLY A 126 -9.17 -7.91 -8.32
N GLU A 127 -10.16 -8.49 -9.02
CA GLU A 127 -11.59 -8.42 -8.68
C GLU A 127 -11.96 -9.23 -7.43
N SER A 128 -11.11 -10.18 -7.03
CA SER A 128 -11.32 -11.04 -5.86
C SER A 128 -10.89 -10.32 -4.57
N GLY A 129 -11.81 -9.59 -3.94
CA GLY A 129 -11.57 -8.88 -2.68
C GLY A 129 -12.46 -9.35 -1.54
N ALA A 130 -11.93 -9.38 -0.31
CA ALA A 130 -12.74 -9.60 0.88
C ALA A 130 -13.70 -8.42 1.09
N LEU A 131 -14.98 -8.70 1.38
CA LEU A 131 -15.97 -7.67 1.69
C LEU A 131 -15.68 -6.97 3.03
N ASN A 132 -15.09 -7.71 3.98
CA ASN A 132 -14.72 -7.20 5.30
C ASN A 132 -13.19 -7.15 5.45
N MET A 133 -12.69 -6.00 5.90
CA MET A 133 -11.26 -5.80 6.14
C MET A 133 -10.80 -6.43 7.45
N ASP A 134 -11.67 -6.49 8.45
CA ASP A 134 -11.36 -7.04 9.78
C ASP A 134 -12.41 -8.10 10.13
N SER A 135 -11.94 -9.25 10.61
CA SER A 135 -12.80 -10.26 11.23
C SER A 135 -12.87 -10.11 12.75
N VAL A 136 -11.93 -9.36 13.31
CA VAL A 136 -11.76 -9.09 14.74
C VAL A 136 -11.56 -7.60 15.00
N ASP A 137 -11.98 -7.13 16.17
CA ASP A 137 -11.77 -5.76 16.63
C ASP A 137 -10.34 -5.53 17.13
N ILE A 138 -10.08 -4.34 17.70
CA ILE A 138 -8.74 -3.97 18.21
C ILE A 138 -8.30 -4.78 19.44
N ALA A 139 -9.21 -5.53 20.06
CA ALA A 139 -8.96 -6.41 21.20
C ALA A 139 -8.98 -7.90 20.80
N ASP A 140 -8.87 -8.20 19.49
CA ASP A 140 -8.95 -9.54 18.91
C ASP A 140 -10.30 -10.24 19.15
N TRP A 141 -11.38 -9.48 19.43
CA TRP A 141 -12.72 -10.03 19.58
C TRP A 141 -13.44 -10.11 18.23
N PRO A 142 -14.15 -11.20 17.89
CA PRO A 142 -14.90 -11.28 16.64
C PRO A 142 -15.89 -10.12 16.45
N ILE A 143 -15.90 -9.52 15.25
CA ILE A 143 -16.86 -8.47 14.85
C ILE A 143 -18.20 -9.07 14.45
#